data_AF-A0A401IEA8-F1
#
_entry.id   AF-A0A401IEA8-F1
#
_cell.length_a   1.000
_cell.length_b   1.000
_cell.length_c   1.000
_cell.angle_alpha   90.00
_cell.angle_beta   90.00
_cell.angle_gamma   90.00
#
_symmetry.space_group_name_H-M   'P 1'
#
loop_
_entity.id
_entity.type
_entity.pdbx_description
1 polymer ?
#
loop_
_entity_poly.entity_id
_entity_poly.type
_entity_poly.pdbx_seq_one_letter_code
_entity_poly.pdbx_strand_id
1 'polypeptide(L)'
;MPNNQLTGELEDFVSYLIPNDDPLHPQANNILNELEKLNINCYPIQDRSKAFIHTWLAWQKQPGMPMGQAITAKVLKYDNAITKKFINWLNQLYTI
;
A
#
# COMPACT_ATOMS: atom_id res chain seq x y z
N MET A 1 -9.21 1.48 7.66
CA MET A 1 -9.34 2.33 6.44
C MET A 1 -10.21 1.59 5.40
N PRO A 2 -10.95 2.21 4.45
CA PRO A 2 -10.92 3.61 3.98
C PRO A 2 -12.00 4.53 4.61
N ASN A 3 -12.89 4.01 5.45
CA ASN A 3 -14.00 4.75 6.08
C ASN A 3 -13.83 4.88 7.61
N ASN A 4 -12.63 4.64 8.13
CA ASN A 4 -12.33 4.55 9.57
C ASN A 4 -13.19 3.53 10.36
N GLN A 5 -13.91 2.63 9.68
CA GLN A 5 -14.72 1.57 10.30
C GLN A 5 -14.05 0.19 10.20
N LEU A 6 -13.06 0.05 9.31
CA LEU A 6 -12.21 -1.11 9.21
C LEU A 6 -10.89 -0.83 9.93
N THR A 7 -10.39 -1.78 10.71
CA THR A 7 -8.99 -1.80 11.15
C THR A 7 -8.09 -1.92 9.92
N GLY A 8 -7.01 -1.15 9.88
CA GLY A 8 -6.06 -1.15 8.77
C GLY A 8 -5.24 0.14 8.77
N GLU A 9 -3.95 0.00 8.54
CA GLU A 9 -2.99 1.11 8.53
C GLU A 9 -3.03 1.85 7.18
N LEU A 10 -2.28 2.95 7.07
CA LEU A 10 -2.18 3.71 5.82
C LEU A 10 -1.66 2.82 4.68
N GLU A 11 -0.75 1.91 5.01
CA GLU A 11 -0.05 1.02 4.10
C GLU A 11 -0.99 -0.01 3.47
N ASP A 12 -1.98 -0.50 4.22
CA ASP A 12 -3.05 -1.35 3.67
C ASP A 12 -3.86 -0.58 2.62
N PHE A 13 -4.18 0.69 2.92
CA PHE A 13 -4.87 1.56 1.97
C PHE A 13 -4.05 1.80 0.70
N VAL A 14 -2.78 2.16 0.85
CA VAL A 14 -1.87 2.43 -0.27
C VAL A 14 -1.69 1.19 -1.15
N SER A 15 -1.65 0.00 -0.53
CA SER A 15 -1.58 -1.27 -1.25
C SER A 15 -2.79 -1.52 -2.17
N TYR A 16 -4.00 -1.08 -1.78
CA TYR A 16 -5.18 -1.15 -2.66
C TYR A 16 -5.13 -0.23 -3.88
N LEU A 17 -4.19 0.71 -3.92
CA LEU A 17 -3.98 1.62 -5.05
C LEU A 17 -3.00 1.05 -6.09
N ILE A 18 -2.36 -0.08 -5.79
CA ILE A 18 -1.55 -0.82 -6.76
C ILE A 18 -2.49 -1.39 -7.82
N PRO A 19 -2.18 -1.25 -9.13
CA PRO A 19 -3.00 -1.83 -10.20
C PRO A 19 -3.19 -3.34 -10.01
N ASN A 20 -4.40 -3.86 -10.26
CA ASN A 20 -4.70 -5.29 -10.12
C ASN A 20 -3.85 -6.18 -11.05
N ASP A 21 -3.39 -5.62 -12.17
CA ASP A 21 -2.55 -6.25 -13.18
C ASP A 21 -1.05 -5.98 -12.98
N ASP A 22 -0.66 -5.39 -11.83
CA ASP A 22 0.73 -5.10 -11.53
C ASP A 22 1.54 -6.40 -11.32
N PRO A 23 2.59 -6.64 -12.12
CA PRO A 23 3.36 -7.88 -12.02
C PRO A 23 4.26 -7.94 -10.78
N LEU A 24 4.58 -6.80 -10.15
CA LEU A 24 5.45 -6.73 -8.98
C LEU A 24 4.68 -7.00 -7.68
N HIS A 25 3.38 -6.71 -7.65
CA HIS A 25 2.51 -7.00 -6.51
C HIS A 25 2.59 -8.47 -6.03
N PRO A 26 2.39 -9.51 -6.88
CA PRO A 26 2.52 -10.89 -6.44
C PRO A 26 3.96 -11.25 -6.05
N GLN A 27 4.97 -10.64 -6.69
CA GLN A 27 6.38 -10.90 -6.37
C GLN A 27 6.75 -10.40 -4.98
N ALA A 28 6.32 -9.19 -4.61
CA ALA A 28 6.56 -8.63 -3.28
C ALA A 28 5.94 -9.52 -2.20
N ASN A 29 4.71 -9.99 -2.41
CA ASN A 29 4.06 -10.92 -1.49
C ASN A 29 4.78 -12.27 -1.39
N ASN A 30 5.23 -12.84 -2.51
CA ASN A 30 5.94 -14.11 -2.50
C ASN A 30 7.25 -14.02 -1.73
N ILE A 31 8.03 -12.96 -1.93
CA ILE A 31 9.29 -12.75 -1.19
C ILE A 31 9.02 -12.61 0.31
N LEU A 32 8.01 -11.83 0.72
CA LEU A 32 7.66 -11.72 2.15
C LEU A 32 7.27 -13.07 2.73
N ASN A 33 6.45 -13.85 2.01
CA ASN A 33 6.07 -15.19 2.43
C ASN A 33 7.29 -16.12 2.57
N GLU A 34 8.28 -16.01 1.68
CA GLU A 34 9.52 -16.79 1.78
C GLU A 34 10.35 -16.37 3.00
N LEU A 35 10.51 -15.06 3.25
CA LEU A 35 11.22 -14.55 4.42
C LEU A 35 10.57 -15.02 5.73
N GLU A 36 9.23 -14.98 5.80
CA GLU A 36 8.44 -15.47 6.93
C GLU A 36 8.57 -16.98 7.12
N LYS A 37 8.48 -17.77 6.03
CA LYS A 37 8.67 -19.23 6.10
C LYS A 37 10.06 -19.62 6.59
N LEU A 38 11.07 -18.88 6.19
CA LEU A 38 12.45 -19.08 6.61
C LEU A 38 12.74 -18.48 8.00
N ASN A 39 11.79 -17.75 8.59
CA ASN A 39 11.95 -16.98 9.84
C ASN A 39 13.17 -16.03 9.82
N ILE A 40 13.45 -15.43 8.66
CA ILE A 40 14.54 -14.44 8.47
C ILE A 40 13.99 -13.03 8.22
N ASN A 41 12.68 -12.83 8.33
CA ASN A 41 12.09 -11.51 8.30
C ASN A 41 12.53 -10.69 9.52
N CYS A 42 13.12 -9.52 9.27
CA CYS A 42 13.50 -8.59 10.35
C CYS A 42 12.32 -7.75 10.86
N TYR A 43 11.26 -7.60 10.04
CA TYR A 43 10.06 -6.88 10.42
C TYR A 43 9.15 -7.77 11.28
N PRO A 44 8.43 -7.21 12.27
CA PRO A 44 7.42 -7.95 13.01
C PRO A 44 6.21 -8.22 12.10
N ILE A 45 5.54 -9.36 12.29
CA ILE A 45 4.44 -9.79 11.41
C ILE A 45 3.29 -8.77 11.35
N GLN A 46 3.06 -8.03 12.43
CA GLN A 46 2.07 -6.96 12.50
C GLN A 46 2.36 -5.78 11.54
N ASP A 47 3.62 -5.58 11.15
CA ASP A 47 4.07 -4.55 10.21
C ASP A 47 4.28 -5.12 8.79
N ARG A 48 3.73 -6.31 8.48
CA ARG A 48 3.88 -6.94 7.16
C ARG A 48 3.36 -6.06 6.02
N SER A 49 2.27 -5.33 6.24
CA SER A 49 1.71 -4.38 5.27
C SER A 49 2.71 -3.26 4.95
N LYS A 50 3.42 -2.75 5.96
CA LYS A 50 4.52 -1.78 5.80
C LYS A 50 5.66 -2.39 5.01
N ALA A 51 6.12 -3.57 5.39
CA ALA A 51 7.20 -4.27 4.68
C ALA A 51 6.84 -4.49 3.19
N PHE A 52 5.59 -4.86 2.92
CA PHE A 52 5.06 -5.03 1.58
C PHE A 52 5.13 -3.75 0.74
N ILE A 53 4.48 -2.68 1.19
CA ILE A 53 4.36 -1.48 0.36
C ILE A 53 5.73 -0.83 0.13
N HIS A 54 6.60 -0.82 1.15
CA HIS A 54 7.95 -0.28 1.00
C HIS A 54 8.83 -1.10 0.07
N THR A 55 8.69 -2.43 0.07
CA THR A 55 9.39 -3.31 -0.89
C THR A 55 8.90 -3.06 -2.31
N TRP A 56 7.59 -2.99 -2.51
CA TRP A 56 7.02 -2.71 -3.83
C TRP A 56 7.44 -1.32 -4.35
N LEU A 57 7.46 -0.30 -3.48
CA LEU A 57 7.93 1.05 -3.81
C LEU A 57 9.43 1.09 -4.15
N ALA A 58 10.24 0.22 -3.56
CA ALA A 58 11.66 0.11 -3.88
C ALA A 58 11.92 -0.39 -5.31
N TRP A 59 10.95 -1.07 -5.95
CA TRP A 59 11.07 -1.59 -7.31
C TRP A 59 10.46 -0.67 -8.39
N GLN A 60 9.96 0.49 -8.00
CA GLN A 60 9.41 1.45 -8.94
C GLN A 60 10.50 2.21 -9.69
N LYS A 61 10.11 2.90 -10.77
CA LYS A 61 11.04 3.68 -11.63
C LYS A 61 11.94 4.64 -10.84
N GLN A 62 11.42 5.23 -9.76
CA GLN A 62 12.23 5.88 -8.74
C GLN A 62 12.18 5.03 -7.46
N PRO A 63 13.24 4.26 -7.18
CA PRO A 63 13.29 3.40 -6.00
C PRO A 63 13.12 4.19 -4.71
N GLY A 64 12.29 3.67 -3.80
CA GLY A 64 12.21 4.16 -2.44
C GLY A 64 11.49 5.50 -2.29
N MET A 65 10.70 5.91 -3.28
CA MET A 65 9.82 7.07 -3.18
C MET A 65 8.97 7.00 -1.90
N PRO A 66 8.90 8.08 -1.10
CA PRO A 66 7.94 8.16 0.00
C PRO A 66 6.52 7.94 -0.50
N MET A 67 5.67 7.25 0.28
CA MET A 67 4.29 6.92 -0.12
C MET A 67 3.49 8.13 -0.60
N GLY A 68 3.59 9.28 0.09
CA GLY A 68 2.93 10.51 -0.32
C GLY A 68 3.37 11.01 -1.70
N GLN A 69 4.65 10.85 -2.04
CA GLN A 69 5.18 11.22 -3.36
C GLN A 69 4.78 10.19 -4.44
N ALA A 70 4.70 8.90 -4.10
CA ALA A 70 4.24 7.86 -5.02
C ALA A 70 2.78 8.04 -5.45
N ILE A 71 1.95 8.55 -4.54
CA ILE A 71 0.60 9.05 -4.84
C ILE A 71 0.73 10.17 -5.88
N THR A 72 1.37 11.30 -5.55
CA THR A 72 1.49 12.46 -6.46
C THR A 72 2.10 12.11 -7.84
N ALA A 73 3.03 11.17 -7.89
CA ALA A 73 3.70 10.70 -9.10
C ALA A 73 2.82 9.79 -9.99
N LYS A 74 1.58 9.50 -9.59
CA LYS A 74 0.63 8.59 -10.30
C LYS A 74 1.17 7.17 -10.53
N VAL A 75 2.12 6.75 -9.70
CA VAL A 75 2.63 5.38 -9.67
C VAL A 75 1.52 4.45 -9.15
N LEU A 76 0.72 4.96 -8.21
CA LEU A 76 -0.50 4.34 -7.73
C LEU A 76 -1.68 4.84 -8.58
N LYS A 77 -2.46 3.93 -9.18
CA LYS A 77 -3.58 4.31 -10.05
C LYS A 77 -4.83 4.58 -9.21
N TYR A 78 -5.41 5.76 -9.43
CA TYR A 78 -6.45 6.36 -8.60
C TYR A 78 -7.88 5.84 -8.84
N ASP A 79 -8.10 5.00 -9.85
CA ASP A 79 -9.46 4.68 -10.30
C ASP A 79 -10.02 3.38 -9.71
N ASN A 80 -9.79 3.17 -8.42
CA ASN A 80 -10.43 2.10 -7.66
C ASN A 80 -11.59 2.68 -6.83
N ALA A 81 -12.70 1.95 -6.74
CA ALA A 81 -13.86 2.31 -5.91
C ALA A 81 -13.47 2.56 -4.44
N ILE A 82 -12.39 1.92 -3.97
CA ILE A 82 -11.80 2.10 -2.64
C ILE A 82 -11.21 3.51 -2.47
N THR A 83 -10.49 4.02 -3.49
CA THR A 83 -9.94 5.38 -3.51
C THR A 83 -11.05 6.42 -3.43
N LYS A 84 -12.15 6.21 -4.17
CA LYS A 84 -13.32 7.09 -4.14
C LYS A 84 -13.97 7.11 -2.75
N LYS A 85 -14.09 5.96 -2.08
CA LYS A 85 -14.60 5.89 -0.69
C LYS A 85 -13.71 6.66 0.30
N PHE A 86 -12.39 6.53 0.16
CA PHE A 86 -11.43 7.26 1.01
C PHE A 86 -11.50 8.77 0.78
N ILE A 87 -11.48 9.22 -0.47
CA ILE A 87 -11.59 10.65 -0.82
C ILE A 87 -12.92 11.22 -0.32
N ASN A 88 -14.04 10.50 -0.47
CA ASN A 88 -15.32 10.94 0.06
C ASN A 88 -15.30 11.08 1.58
N TRP A 89 -14.72 10.11 2.30
CA TRP A 89 -14.58 10.19 3.75
C TRP A 89 -13.70 11.37 4.17
N LEU A 90 -12.56 11.58 3.49
CA LEU A 90 -11.66 12.71 3.73
C LEU A 90 -12.35 14.06 3.49
N ASN A 91 -13.08 14.17 2.39
CA ASN A 91 -13.87 15.36 2.09
C ASN A 91 -14.90 15.58 3.20
N GLN A 92 -15.65 14.55 3.62
CA GLN A 92 -16.61 14.68 4.73
C GLN A 92 -15.96 15.10 6.05
N LEU A 93 -14.72 14.67 6.32
CA LEU A 93 -14.01 15.00 7.55
C LEU A 93 -13.52 16.46 7.58
N TYR A 94 -13.11 17.00 6.44
CA TYR A 94 -12.55 18.36 6.30
C TYR A 94 -13.52 19.35 5.64
N THR A 95 -14.76 18.96 5.38
CA THR A 95 -15.83 19.88 4.99
C THR A 95 -16.34 20.59 6.25
N ILE A 96 -16.14 21.91 6.28
CA ILE A 96 -16.81 22.91 7.13
C ILE A 96 -18.29 23.00 6.73
#